data_AF-A0A5B6ZVU2-F1
#
_entry.id   AF-A0A5B6ZVU2-F1
#
_cell.length_a   1.000
_cell.length_b   1.000
_cell.length_c   1.000
_cell.angle_alpha   90.00
_cell.angle_beta   90.00
_cell.angle_gamma   90.00
#
_symmetry.space_group_name_H-M   'P 1'
#
loop_
_entity.id
_entity.type
_entity.pdbx_description
1 polymer ?
#
loop_
_entity_poly.entity_id
_entity_poly.type
_entity_poly.pdbx_seq_one_letter_code
_entity_poly.pdbx_strand_id
1 'polypeptide(L)'
;IILMQVSDVKIRQWSKGKEENIRSLLSTLQYVLWPESGWKPVPLVDIIEGSAVKRAYQKALLCLHPDKLQQKGAASHQKHIAEKVFDILQEAWDHFNSLSSL
;
A
#
# COMPACT_ATOMS: atom_id res chain seq x y z
N ILE A 1 -18.89 -2.95 11.17
CA ILE A 1 -18.08 -2.97 12.41
C ILE A 1 -17.11 -4.15 12.42
N ILE A 2 -17.56 -5.42 12.44
CA ILE A 2 -16.67 -6.59 12.48
C ILE A 2 -15.67 -6.63 11.31
N LEU A 3 -16.13 -6.41 10.07
CA LEU A 3 -15.25 -6.42 8.88
C LEU A 3 -14.15 -5.34 8.91
N MET A 4 -14.41 -4.19 9.54
CA MET A 4 -13.42 -3.12 9.71
C MET A 4 -12.35 -3.55 10.72
N GLN A 5 -12.76 -4.09 11.87
CA GLN A 5 -11.82 -4.59 12.88
C GLN A 5 -10.94 -5.74 12.37
N VAL A 6 -11.50 -6.68 11.61
CA VAL A 6 -10.73 -7.77 10.98
C VAL A 6 -9.71 -7.20 9.98
N SER A 7 -10.11 -6.19 9.22
CA SER A 7 -9.22 -5.50 8.28
C SER A 7 -8.09 -4.78 9.01
N ASP A 8 -8.38 -4.09 10.12
CA ASP A 8 -7.38 -3.39 10.93
C ASP A 8 -6.33 -4.34 11.50
N VAL A 9 -6.76 -5.50 12.03
CA VAL A 9 -5.84 -6.53 12.53
C VAL A 9 -4.96 -7.04 11.38
N LYS A 10 -5.56 -7.32 10.22
CA LYS A 10 -4.83 -7.79 9.04
C LYS A 10 -3.80 -6.75 8.54
N ILE A 11 -4.17 -5.47 8.49
CA ILE A 11 -3.29 -4.37 8.08
C ILE A 11 -2.13 -4.24 9.08
N ARG A 12 -2.43 -4.26 10.38
CA ARG A 12 -1.41 -4.17 11.43
C ARG A 12 -0.44 -5.35 11.40
N GLN A 13 -0.94 -6.56 11.22
CA GLN A 13 -0.09 -7.76 11.06
C GLN A 13 0.74 -7.68 9.79
N TRP A 14 0.13 -7.20 8.70
CA TRP A 14 0.82 -7.02 7.44
C TRP A 14 1.94 -6.00 7.58
N SER A 15 1.75 -4.83 8.18
CA SER A 15 2.76 -3.77 8.23
C SER A 15 3.85 -3.99 9.28
N LYS A 16 3.57 -4.78 10.32
CA LYS A 16 4.47 -5.01 11.46
C LYS A 16 5.90 -5.36 11.04
N GLY A 17 6.87 -4.56 11.50
CA GLY A 17 8.30 -4.76 11.28
C GLY A 17 8.81 -4.28 9.90
N LYS A 18 7.97 -3.61 9.11
CA LYS A 18 8.34 -3.02 7.82
C LYS A 18 7.64 -1.70 7.54
N GLU A 19 7.08 -1.05 8.55
CA GLU A 19 6.32 0.20 8.47
C GLU A 19 7.10 1.30 7.76
N GLU A 20 8.42 1.35 7.93
CA GLU A 20 9.29 2.36 7.30
C GLU A 20 9.99 1.85 6.03
N ASN A 21 9.74 0.60 5.63
CA ASN A 21 10.40 -0.02 4.49
C ASN A 21 9.44 -0.10 3.30
N ILE A 22 9.45 0.94 2.47
CA ILE A 22 8.59 1.06 1.30
C ILE A 22 8.71 -0.13 0.34
N ARG A 23 9.91 -0.72 0.19
CA ARG A 23 10.12 -1.88 -0.71
C ARG A 23 9.40 -3.12 -0.19
N SER A 24 9.56 -3.40 1.09
CA SER A 24 8.90 -4.52 1.75
C SER A 24 7.38 -4.37 1.73
N LEU A 25 6.86 -3.15 1.94
CA LEU A 25 5.42 -2.88 1.87
C LEU A 25 4.88 -3.11 0.46
N LEU A 26 5.48 -2.47 -0.56
CA LEU A 26 5.03 -2.59 -1.95
C LEU A 26 5.09 -4.03 -2.46
N SER A 27 6.15 -4.78 -2.17
CA SER A 27 6.28 -6.17 -2.65
C SER A 27 5.29 -7.16 -2.05
N THR A 28 4.58 -6.77 -0.99
CA THR A 28 3.68 -7.62 -0.23
C THR A 28 2.26 -7.05 -0.14
N LEU A 29 1.95 -6.01 -0.91
CA LEU A 29 0.67 -5.30 -0.87
C LEU A 29 -0.52 -6.19 -1.25
N GLN A 30 -0.30 -7.20 -2.09
CA GLN A 30 -1.30 -8.20 -2.48
C GLN A 30 -1.88 -8.99 -1.32
N TYR A 31 -1.19 -9.06 -0.18
CA TYR A 31 -1.70 -9.78 0.99
C TYR A 31 -2.72 -8.98 1.78
N VAL A 32 -2.72 -7.65 1.67
CA VAL A 32 -3.65 -6.78 2.41
C VAL A 32 -4.81 -6.29 1.53
N LEU A 33 -4.57 -6.08 0.24
CA LEU A 33 -5.60 -5.66 -0.72
C LEU A 33 -6.53 -6.80 -1.13
N TRP A 34 -7.65 -6.42 -1.75
CA TRP A 34 -8.63 -7.34 -2.31
C TRP A 34 -8.33 -7.64 -3.79
N PRO A 35 -8.84 -8.76 -4.35
CA PRO A 35 -8.49 -9.22 -5.70
C PRO A 35 -8.77 -8.18 -6.81
N GLU A 36 -9.84 -7.40 -6.67
CA GLU A 36 -10.28 -6.41 -7.67
C GLU A 36 -9.67 -5.02 -7.47
N SER A 37 -8.70 -4.87 -6.56
CA SER A 37 -8.03 -3.58 -6.29
C SER A 37 -7.33 -3.02 -7.55
N GLY A 38 -6.93 -3.90 -8.46
CA GLY A 38 -6.11 -3.58 -9.62
C GLY A 38 -4.61 -3.58 -9.34
N TRP A 39 -4.21 -3.94 -8.11
CA TRP A 39 -2.80 -4.15 -7.78
C TRP A 39 -2.27 -5.41 -8.46
N LYS A 40 -1.08 -5.29 -9.06
CA LYS A 40 -0.33 -6.43 -9.58
C LYS A 40 0.88 -6.66 -8.67
N PRO A 41 1.07 -7.87 -8.11
CA PRO A 41 2.23 -8.17 -7.27
C PRO A 41 3.53 -7.79 -7.96
N VAL A 42 4.43 -7.16 -7.22
CA VAL A 42 5.76 -6.79 -7.71
C VAL A 42 6.77 -7.46 -6.80
N PRO A 43 7.63 -8.36 -7.30
CA PRO A 43 8.60 -9.05 -6.45
C PRO A 43 9.66 -8.07 -5.95
N LEU A 44 10.23 -8.32 -4.77
CA LEU A 44 11.21 -7.43 -4.14
C LEU A 44 12.43 -7.16 -5.04
N VAL A 45 12.84 -8.16 -5.82
CA VAL A 45 13.97 -8.08 -6.76
C VAL A 45 13.75 -7.04 -7.86
N ASP A 46 12.49 -6.74 -8.21
CA ASP A 46 12.15 -5.78 -9.26
C ASP A 46 12.03 -4.34 -8.73
N ILE A 47 12.19 -4.13 -7.42
CA ILE A 47 12.04 -2.82 -6.74
C ILE A 47 13.25 -2.47 -5.87
N ILE A 48 14.44 -2.87 -6.31
CA ILE A 48 15.70 -2.53 -5.64
C ILE A 48 16.06 -1.06 -5.90
N GLU A 49 16.05 -0.65 -7.18
CA GLU A 49 16.40 0.71 -7.60
C GLU A 49 15.34 1.75 -7.22
N GLY A 50 15.77 2.96 -6.84
CA GLY A 50 14.85 4.03 -6.44
C GLY A 50 13.83 4.42 -7.52
N SER A 51 14.21 4.35 -8.79
CA SER A 51 13.31 4.57 -9.93
C SER A 51 12.17 3.54 -9.98
N ALA A 52 12.49 2.27 -9.70
CA ALA A 52 11.54 1.16 -9.64
C ALA A 52 10.62 1.28 -8.41
N VAL A 53 11.17 1.67 -7.26
CA VAL A 53 10.38 1.98 -6.04
C VAL A 53 9.37 3.08 -6.34
N LYS A 54 9.81 4.20 -6.92
CA LYS A 54 8.94 5.34 -7.28
C LYS A 54 7.80 4.91 -8.21
N ARG A 55 8.11 4.11 -9.24
CA ARG A 55 7.10 3.61 -10.19
C ARG A 55 6.08 2.69 -9.50
N ALA A 56 6.53 1.78 -8.65
CA ALA A 56 5.65 0.87 -7.91
C ALA A 56 4.78 1.64 -6.89
N TYR A 57 5.35 2.62 -6.19
CA TYR A 57 4.62 3.50 -5.28
C TYR A 57 3.52 4.29 -6.01
N GLN A 58 3.83 4.93 -7.14
CA GLN A 58 2.83 5.63 -7.95
C GLN A 58 1.68 4.73 -8.40
N LYS A 59 1.97 3.48 -8.79
CA LYS A 59 0.93 2.49 -9.09
C LYS A 59 0.06 2.17 -7.88
N ALA A 60 0.65 2.05 -6.69
CA ALA A 60 -0.09 1.79 -5.46
C ALA A 60 -1.04 2.96 -5.14
N LEU A 61 -0.56 4.21 -5.25
CA LEU A 61 -1.40 5.40 -5.05
C LEU A 61 -2.60 5.42 -5.99
N LEU A 62 -2.41 5.08 -7.28
CA LEU A 62 -3.52 5.00 -8.24
C LEU A 62 -4.55 3.92 -7.87
N CYS A 63 -4.12 2.81 -7.26
CA CYS A 63 -5.04 1.75 -6.81
C CYS A 63 -5.85 2.19 -5.59
N LEU A 64 -5.23 2.95 -4.69
CA LEU A 64 -5.76 3.29 -3.36
C LEU A 64 -6.45 4.66 -3.31
N HIS A 65 -6.28 5.49 -4.34
CA HIS A 65 -6.81 6.86 -4.33
C HIS A 65 -8.36 6.86 -4.23
N PRO A 66 -8.95 7.69 -3.35
CA PRO A 66 -10.39 7.69 -3.08
C PRO A 66 -11.24 7.93 -4.33
N ASP A 67 -10.81 8.82 -5.24
CA ASP A 67 -11.50 9.04 -6.52
C ASP A 67 -11.57 7.77 -7.38
N LYS A 68 -10.49 6.99 -7.45
CA LYS A 68 -10.44 5.76 -8.23
C LYS A 68 -11.28 4.65 -7.61
N LEU A 69 -11.32 4.59 -6.27
CA LEU A 69 -12.19 3.67 -5.55
C LEU A 69 -13.67 4.04 -5.72
N GLN A 70 -13.98 5.33 -5.74
CA GLN A 70 -15.34 5.82 -5.99
C GLN A 70 -15.81 5.47 -7.40
N GLN A 71 -14.97 5.70 -8.42
CA GLN A 71 -15.25 5.36 -9.82
C GLN A 71 -15.50 3.85 -10.03
N LYS A 72 -14.81 3.00 -9.26
CA LYS A 72 -14.96 1.54 -9.31
C LYS A 72 -16.11 0.98 -8.46
N GLY A 73 -16.85 1.84 -7.75
CA GLY A 73 -17.92 1.39 -6.85
C GLY A 73 -17.41 0.59 -5.64
N ALA A 74 -16.21 0.89 -5.14
CA ALA A 74 -15.61 0.15 -4.03
C ALA A 74 -16.50 0.19 -2.77
N ALA A 75 -16.61 -0.95 -2.10
CA ALA A 75 -17.37 -1.08 -0.86
C ALA A 75 -16.74 -0.27 0.28
N SER A 76 -17.54 0.11 1.28
CA SER A 76 -17.07 0.91 2.43
C SER A 76 -15.85 0.28 3.14
N HIS A 77 -15.81 -1.05 3.29
CA HIS A 77 -14.67 -1.73 3.91
C HIS A 77 -13.40 -1.68 3.05
N GLN A 78 -13.51 -1.68 1.72
CA GLN A 78 -12.38 -1.55 0.80
C GLN A 78 -11.79 -0.14 0.84
N LYS A 79 -12.66 0.88 0.91
CA LYS A 79 -12.25 2.28 1.10
C LYS A 79 -11.48 2.45 2.41
N HIS A 80 -11.98 1.85 3.49
CA HIS A 80 -11.29 1.84 4.79
C HIS A 80 -9.91 1.16 4.74
N ILE A 81 -9.80 0.00 4.10
CA ILE A 81 -8.50 -0.67 3.89
C ILE A 81 -7.55 0.23 3.10
N ALA A 82 -8.06 0.84 2.03
CA ALA A 82 -7.24 1.67 1.16
C ALA A 82 -6.71 2.91 1.88
N GLU A 83 -7.54 3.59 2.67
CA GLU A 83 -7.13 4.72 3.50
C GLU A 83 -5.98 4.35 4.43
N LYS A 84 -6.16 3.28 5.23
CA LYS A 84 -5.13 2.83 6.18
C LYS A 84 -3.83 2.39 5.52
N VAL A 85 -3.92 1.70 4.39
CA VAL A 85 -2.74 1.26 3.64
C VAL A 85 -2.06 2.46 2.96
N PHE A 86 -2.83 3.43 2.49
CA PHE A 86 -2.31 4.67 1.89
C PHE A 86 -1.46 5.45 2.91
N ASP A 87 -1.98 5.66 4.12
CA ASP A 87 -1.25 6.36 5.19
C ASP A 87 0.11 5.71 5.47
N ILE A 88 0.12 4.37 5.66
CA ILE A 88 1.36 3.60 5.91
C ILE A 88 2.36 3.74 4.74
N LEU A 89 1.87 3.69 3.51
CA LEU A 89 2.73 3.84 2.34
C LEU A 89 3.29 5.25 2.20
N GLN A 90 2.55 6.29 2.60
CA GLN A 90 3.03 7.66 2.60
C GLN A 90 4.17 7.85 3.60
N GLU A 91 4.01 7.38 4.84
CA GLU A 91 5.06 7.45 5.87
C GLU A 91 6.34 6.75 5.41
N ALA A 92 6.23 5.52 4.88
CA ALA A 92 7.36 4.78 4.36
C ALA A 92 8.03 5.46 3.14
N TRP A 93 7.25 6.12 2.30
CA TRP A 93 7.75 6.87 1.15
C TRP A 93 8.52 8.11 1.60
N ASP A 94 8.01 8.84 2.60
CA ASP A 94 8.69 10.01 3.15
C ASP A 94 10.04 9.62 3.78
N HIS A 95 10.08 8.52 4.54
CA HIS A 95 11.34 7.95 5.05
C HIS A 95 12.30 7.56 3.92
N PHE A 96 11.81 6.92 2.86
CA PHE A 96 12.63 6.55 1.72
C PHE A 96 13.26 7.76 1.02
N ASN A 97 12.51 8.85 0.84
CA ASN A 97 13.05 10.07 0.22
C ASN A 97 14.02 10.80 1.14
N SER A 98 13.74 10.87 2.45
CA SER A 98 14.63 11.49 3.43
C SER A 98 16.00 10.83 3.45
N LEU A 99 16.05 9.49 3.42
CA LEU A 99 17.30 8.73 3.35
C LEU A 99 18.04 8.89 2.01
N SER A 100 17.31 9.09 0.90
CA SER A 100 17.93 9.32 -0.42
C SER A 100 18.47 10.74 -0.61
N SER A 101 18.07 11.68 0.26
CA SER A 101 18.51 13.08 0.23
C SER A 101 19.75 13.36 1.08
N LEU A 102 20.29 12.34 1.75
CA LEU A 102 21.58 12.34 2.45
C LEU A 102 22.66 11.73 1.54
#